data_AF-A0A0C3H1G9-F1
#
_entry.id   AF-A0A0C3H1G9-F1
#
_cell.length_a   1.000
_cell.length_b   1.000
_cell.length_c   1.000
_cell.angle_alpha   90.00
_cell.angle_beta   90.00
_cell.angle_gamma   90.00
#
_symmetry.space_group_name_H-M   'P 1'
#
loop_
_entity.id
_entity.type
_entity.pdbx_description
1 polymer ?
#
loop_
_entity_poly.entity_id
_entity_poly.type
_entity_poly.pdbx_seq_one_letter_code
_entity_poly.pdbx_strand_id
1 'polypeptide(L)'
;MAWKQTKRQSSDPFLKTVKIFSSHVDDYVESKMRLDTGCEVHNLITLQVVNKLHMFDEVTVHNESICTCLNGEELISMGTLVLRWKGKRFRKIFTTVFHVINSDPLPWEVILSAETIEEHGILKFAGFGGVSPILPKKTREEQAHSTARERERNEKVASNDTKFDADIKAREQAAR
;
A
#
# COMPACT_ATOMS: atom_id res chain seq x y z
N MET A 1 -7.91 -47.27 14.67
CA MET A 1 -8.09 -45.81 14.81
C MET A 1 -7.44 -45.12 13.62
N ALA A 2 -8.23 -44.62 12.66
CA ALA A 2 -7.72 -43.98 11.45
C ALA A 2 -7.47 -42.49 11.71
N TRP A 3 -6.22 -42.06 11.60
CA TRP A 3 -5.85 -40.65 11.61
C TRP A 3 -6.32 -40.01 10.30
N LYS A 4 -7.38 -39.18 10.36
CA LYS A 4 -7.77 -38.30 9.25
C LYS A 4 -6.69 -37.24 9.09
N GLN A 5 -5.78 -37.40 8.13
CA GLN A 5 -5.00 -36.29 7.61
C GLN A 5 -5.96 -35.32 6.90
N THR A 6 -6.39 -34.28 7.60
CA THR A 6 -6.92 -33.08 6.95
C THR A 6 -5.76 -32.44 6.20
N LYS A 7 -5.62 -32.77 4.91
CA LYS A 7 -4.86 -31.96 3.95
C LYS A 7 -5.47 -30.55 3.96
N ARG A 8 -5.01 -29.67 4.84
CA ARG A 8 -5.19 -28.23 4.66
C ARG A 8 -4.49 -27.89 3.36
N GLN A 9 -5.25 -27.67 2.29
CA GLN A 9 -4.72 -27.00 1.10
C GLN A 9 -3.97 -25.76 1.59
N SER A 10 -2.68 -25.69 1.29
CA SER A 10 -1.87 -24.52 1.61
C SER A 10 -2.43 -23.34 0.83
N SER A 11 -3.26 -22.52 1.47
CA SER A 11 -3.73 -21.26 0.89
C SER A 11 -2.53 -20.33 0.73
N ASP A 12 -2.31 -19.78 -0.47
CA ASP A 12 -1.26 -18.79 -0.73
C ASP A 12 -1.35 -17.68 0.36
N PRO A 13 -0.31 -17.50 1.19
CA PRO A 13 -0.34 -16.53 2.28
C PRO A 13 -0.36 -15.09 1.78
N PHE A 14 0.03 -14.83 0.53
CA PHE A 14 0.07 -13.50 -0.07
C PHE A 14 -1.20 -13.15 -0.83
N LEU A 15 -2.06 -14.14 -1.12
CA LEU A 15 -3.33 -13.92 -1.78
C LEU A 15 -4.46 -13.78 -0.76
N LYS A 16 -5.03 -12.58 -0.64
CA LYS A 16 -6.10 -12.26 0.31
C LYS A 16 -7.37 -11.86 -0.44
N THR A 17 -8.53 -12.22 0.11
CA THR A 17 -9.79 -11.61 -0.31
C THR A 17 -9.96 -10.27 0.41
N VAL A 18 -10.22 -9.22 -0.36
CA VAL A 18 -10.52 -7.87 0.13
C VAL A 18 -11.87 -7.40 -0.39
N LYS A 19 -12.49 -6.47 0.33
CA LYS A 19 -13.64 -5.71 -0.14
C LYS A 19 -13.14 -4.40 -0.74
N ILE A 20 -13.56 -4.07 -1.95
CA ILE A 20 -13.26 -2.81 -2.61
C ILE A 20 -14.58 -2.07 -2.74
N PHE A 21 -14.64 -0.85 -2.21
CA PHE A 21 -15.88 -0.09 -2.11
C PHE A 21 -16.07 0.79 -3.34
N SER A 22 -17.31 0.87 -3.82
CA SER A 22 -17.72 1.86 -4.81
C SER A 22 -17.76 3.26 -4.20
N SER A 23 -17.61 4.28 -5.04
CA SER A 23 -17.81 5.70 -4.70
C SER A 23 -19.30 6.06 -4.54
N HIS A 24 -20.18 5.37 -5.28
CA HIS A 24 -21.56 5.80 -5.51
C HIS A 24 -22.59 5.14 -4.58
N VAL A 25 -22.24 4.01 -3.97
CA VAL A 25 -23.12 3.21 -3.10
C VAL A 25 -22.28 2.65 -1.94
N ASP A 26 -22.89 2.39 -0.77
CA ASP A 26 -22.31 1.55 0.30
C ASP A 26 -22.16 0.07 -0.12
N ASP A 27 -21.93 -0.18 -1.41
CA ASP A 27 -21.72 -1.48 -2.02
C ASP A 27 -20.23 -1.75 -2.19
N TYR A 28 -19.88 -3.04 -2.27
CA TYR A 28 -18.51 -3.48 -2.44
C TYR A 28 -18.44 -4.73 -3.29
N VAL A 29 -17.31 -4.88 -3.99
CA VAL A 29 -16.95 -6.14 -4.65
C VAL A 29 -15.90 -6.86 -3.81
N GLU A 30 -16.02 -8.19 -3.72
CA GLU A 30 -14.95 -9.01 -3.18
C GLU A 30 -13.95 -9.34 -4.29
N SER A 31 -12.68 -9.02 -4.06
CA SER A 31 -11.61 -9.26 -5.03
C SER A 31 -10.41 -9.97 -4.42
N LYS A 32 -9.66 -10.67 -5.26
CA LYS A 32 -8.40 -11.31 -4.89
C LYS A 32 -7.26 -10.32 -4.99
N MET A 33 -6.71 -9.91 -3.85
CA MET A 33 -5.55 -9.04 -3.74
C MET A 33 -4.30 -9.85 -3.44
N ARG A 34 -3.26 -9.67 -4.25
CA ARG A 34 -1.91 -10.17 -3.98
C ARG A 34 -1.10 -9.10 -3.27
N LEU A 35 -0.47 -9.47 -2.17
CA LEU A 35 0.52 -8.65 -1.47
C LEU A 35 1.87 -8.91 -2.15
N ASP A 36 2.38 -7.95 -2.91
CA ASP A 36 3.58 -8.14 -3.72
C ASP A 36 4.69 -7.17 -3.31
N THR A 37 5.65 -7.68 -2.53
CA THR A 37 6.82 -6.90 -2.12
C THR A 37 7.85 -6.73 -3.23
N GLY A 38 7.71 -7.44 -4.36
CA GLY A 38 8.54 -7.25 -5.56
C GLY A 38 7.99 -6.17 -6.50
N CYS A 39 6.76 -5.72 -6.28
CA CYS A 39 6.19 -4.57 -6.98
C CYS A 39 6.47 -3.31 -6.15
N GLU A 40 7.49 -2.53 -6.53
CA GLU A 40 8.05 -1.52 -5.62
C GLU A 40 7.11 -0.32 -5.38
N VAL A 41 6.56 0.27 -6.45
CA VAL A 41 5.91 1.58 -6.38
C VAL A 41 4.40 1.49 -6.57
N HIS A 42 3.93 0.91 -7.68
CA HIS A 42 2.55 1.07 -8.13
C HIS A 42 1.61 -0.04 -7.62
N ASN A 43 0.50 0.33 -6.99
CA ASN A 43 -0.60 -0.61 -6.78
C ASN A 43 -1.34 -0.82 -8.11
N LEU A 44 -1.80 -2.05 -8.36
CA LEU A 44 -2.44 -2.41 -9.62
C LEU A 44 -3.85 -2.92 -9.38
N ILE A 45 -4.76 -2.59 -10.29
CA ILE A 45 -6.12 -3.14 -10.32
C ILE A 45 -6.49 -3.49 -11.75
N THR A 46 -7.12 -4.64 -11.96
CA THR A 46 -7.58 -5.01 -13.30
C THR A 46 -8.81 -4.19 -13.70
N LEU A 47 -8.89 -3.87 -14.99
CA LEU A 47 -10.07 -3.23 -15.59
C LEU A 47 -11.37 -4.00 -15.30
N GLN A 48 -11.28 -5.34 -15.16
CA GLN A 48 -12.41 -6.18 -14.80
C GLN A 48 -13.03 -5.79 -13.45
N VAL A 49 -12.22 -5.47 -12.43
CA VAL A 49 -12.73 -5.02 -11.13
C VAL A 49 -13.35 -3.64 -11.22
N VAL A 50 -12.71 -2.72 -11.96
CA VAL A 50 -13.24 -1.37 -12.19
C VAL A 50 -14.62 -1.44 -12.86
N ASN A 51 -14.80 -2.34 -13.83
CA ASN A 51 -16.09 -2.58 -14.48
C ASN A 51 -17.13 -3.16 -13.52
N LYS A 52 -16.75 -4.12 -12.65
CA LYS A 52 -17.64 -4.66 -11.60
C LYS A 52 -18.08 -3.59 -10.60
N LEU A 53 -17.23 -2.58 -10.35
CA LEU A 53 -17.53 -1.44 -9.48
C LEU A 53 -18.35 -0.36 -10.17
N HIS A 54 -18.51 -0.43 -11.51
CA HIS A 54 -19.11 0.62 -12.33
C HIS A 54 -18.41 1.99 -12.19
N MET A 55 -17.09 1.98 -12.00
CA MET A 55 -16.28 3.20 -11.76
C MET A 55 -15.38 3.56 -12.95
N PHE A 56 -15.70 3.10 -14.16
CA PHE A 56 -14.88 3.37 -15.34
C PHE A 56 -14.76 4.89 -15.62
N ASP A 57 -15.86 5.62 -15.45
CA ASP A 57 -15.92 7.07 -15.70
C ASP A 57 -15.15 7.90 -14.67
N GLU A 58 -14.73 7.30 -13.55
CA GLU A 58 -13.92 7.95 -12.50
C GLU A 58 -12.42 7.73 -12.70
N VAL A 59 -12.03 6.90 -13.68
CA VAL A 59 -10.62 6.67 -13.97
C VAL A 59 -10.01 7.95 -14.54
N THR A 60 -8.96 8.43 -13.88
CA THR A 60 -8.13 9.51 -14.45
C THR A 60 -7.28 8.90 -15.56
N VAL A 61 -7.72 9.07 -16.79
CA VAL A 61 -7.11 8.42 -17.97
C VAL A 61 -5.73 9.02 -18.26
N HIS A 62 -4.74 8.14 -18.30
CA HIS A 62 -3.40 8.42 -18.80
C HIS A 62 -2.81 7.11 -19.32
N ASN A 63 -1.93 7.19 -20.32
CA ASN A 63 -1.31 6.01 -20.91
C ASN A 63 0.20 6.05 -20.62
N GLU A 64 0.62 5.30 -19.60
CA GLU A 64 2.02 5.32 -19.14
C GLU A 64 2.53 3.91 -18.84
N SER A 65 3.82 3.70 -19.11
CA SER A 65 4.55 2.49 -18.73
C SER A 65 4.90 2.59 -17.26
N ILE A 66 4.36 1.69 -16.43
CA ILE A 66 4.50 1.74 -14.97
C ILE A 66 5.53 0.76 -14.43
N CYS A 67 5.81 -0.32 -15.17
CA CYS A 67 6.92 -1.22 -14.84
C CYS A 67 7.30 -2.10 -16.04
N THR A 68 8.51 -2.64 -15.98
CA THR A 68 8.95 -3.72 -16.86
C THR A 68 8.81 -5.04 -16.11
N CYS A 69 8.04 -5.96 -16.67
CA CYS A 69 7.86 -7.30 -16.16
C CYS A 69 9.15 -8.13 -16.32
N LEU A 70 9.26 -9.25 -15.59
CA LEU A 70 10.44 -10.12 -15.65
C LEU A 70 10.68 -10.75 -17.04
N ASN A 71 9.64 -10.83 -17.88
CA ASN A 71 9.73 -11.28 -19.27
C ASN A 71 10.18 -10.17 -20.24
N GLY A 72 10.43 -8.96 -19.75
CA GLY A 72 10.82 -7.80 -20.54
C GLY A 72 9.65 -7.01 -21.15
N GLU A 73 8.41 -7.44 -20.92
CA GLU A 73 7.24 -6.70 -21.39
C GLU A 73 6.97 -5.48 -20.51
N GLU A 74 6.56 -4.38 -21.12
CA GLU A 74 6.12 -3.20 -20.39
C GLU A 74 4.66 -3.34 -19.96
N LEU A 75 4.41 -3.11 -18.68
CA LEU A 75 3.05 -3.02 -18.17
C LEU A 75 2.56 -1.58 -18.33
N ILE A 76 1.50 -1.44 -19.11
CA ILE A 76 0.92 -0.15 -19.45
C ILE A 76 -0.33 0.10 -18.59
N SER A 77 -0.35 1.23 -17.89
CA SER A 77 -1.52 1.72 -17.17
C SER A 77 -2.46 2.45 -18.12
N MET A 78 -3.76 2.17 -17.99
CA MET A 78 -4.85 2.90 -18.68
C MET A 78 -5.27 4.18 -17.96
N GLY A 79 -4.77 4.39 -16.74
CA GLY A 79 -5.21 5.45 -15.86
C GLY A 79 -5.10 5.07 -14.40
N THR A 80 -5.44 6.01 -13.54
CA THR A 80 -5.43 5.83 -12.08
C THR A 80 -6.81 6.00 -11.48
N LEU A 81 -7.07 5.30 -10.39
CA LEU A 81 -8.30 5.41 -9.62
C LEU A 81 -7.99 5.34 -8.13
N VAL A 82 -8.57 6.25 -7.35
CA VAL A 82 -8.47 6.23 -5.89
C VAL A 82 -9.58 5.37 -5.34
N LEU A 83 -9.24 4.29 -4.64
CA LEU A 83 -10.22 3.34 -4.12
C LEU A 83 -10.08 3.12 -2.63
N ARG A 84 -11.24 2.92 -2.00
CA ARG A 84 -11.32 2.45 -0.62
C ARG A 84 -11.38 0.94 -0.60
N TRP A 85 -10.62 0.32 0.30
CA TRP A 85 -10.64 -1.13 0.46
C TRP A 85 -10.47 -1.59 1.90
N LYS A 86 -10.92 -2.80 2.18
CA LYS A 86 -10.84 -3.44 3.49
C LYS A 86 -10.60 -4.93 3.33
N GLY A 87 -9.45 -5.41 3.81
CA GLY A 87 -9.26 -6.86 3.93
C GLY A 87 -10.01 -7.43 5.13
N LYS A 88 -10.38 -8.72 5.07
CA LYS A 88 -11.22 -9.40 6.06
C LYS A 88 -10.73 -9.30 7.52
N ARG A 89 -9.42 -9.30 7.73
CA ARG A 89 -8.80 -9.24 9.08
C ARG A 89 -8.42 -7.82 9.52
N PHE A 90 -8.55 -6.83 8.65
CA PHE A 90 -8.22 -5.44 8.98
C PHE A 90 -9.44 -4.74 9.57
N ARG A 91 -9.26 -4.08 10.72
CA ARG A 91 -10.31 -3.25 11.32
C ARG A 91 -10.50 -1.94 10.56
N LYS A 92 -9.41 -1.41 9.98
CA LYS A 92 -9.35 -0.13 9.24
C LYS A 92 -9.74 -0.33 7.77
N ILE A 93 -10.36 0.71 7.19
CA ILE A 93 -10.53 0.88 5.74
C ILE A 93 -9.37 1.74 5.24
N PHE A 94 -8.72 1.32 4.17
CA PHE A 94 -7.62 2.03 3.54
C PHE A 94 -8.11 2.74 2.29
N THR A 95 -7.44 3.82 1.91
CA THR A 95 -7.68 4.56 0.67
C THR A 95 -6.35 4.64 -0.05
N THR A 96 -6.28 4.11 -1.26
CA THR A 96 -5.03 4.02 -2.03
C THR A 96 -5.29 4.31 -3.51
N VAL A 97 -4.28 4.83 -4.19
CA VAL A 97 -4.28 5.01 -5.65
C VAL A 97 -3.92 3.67 -6.29
N PHE A 98 -4.69 3.26 -7.30
CA PHE A 98 -4.40 2.09 -8.13
C PHE A 98 -4.23 2.50 -9.59
N HIS A 99 -3.22 1.92 -10.24
CA HIS A 99 -3.11 1.95 -11.69
C HIS A 99 -4.01 0.86 -12.28
N VAL A 100 -4.87 1.26 -13.19
CA VAL A 100 -5.77 0.37 -13.92
C VAL A 100 -5.00 -0.28 -15.05
N ILE A 101 -5.01 -1.60 -15.10
CA ILE A 101 -4.37 -2.39 -16.17
C ILE A 101 -5.42 -3.20 -16.93
N ASN A 102 -5.26 -3.27 -18.25
CA ASN A 102 -6.01 -4.21 -19.07
C ASN A 102 -5.23 -5.52 -19.14
N SER A 103 -5.71 -6.56 -18.46
CA SER A 103 -5.08 -7.86 -18.45
C SER A 103 -6.11 -8.96 -18.68
N ASP A 104 -5.62 -10.09 -19.17
CA ASP A 104 -6.36 -11.34 -19.14
C ASP A 104 -6.75 -11.72 -17.69
N PRO A 105 -7.69 -12.66 -17.51
CA PRO A 105 -8.03 -13.17 -16.18
C PRO A 105 -6.79 -13.72 -15.46
N LEU A 106 -6.39 -13.03 -14.41
CA LEU A 106 -5.24 -13.39 -13.57
C LEU A 106 -5.72 -14.08 -12.28
N PRO A 107 -4.86 -14.89 -11.61
CA PRO A 107 -5.20 -15.50 -10.32
C PRO A 107 -5.36 -14.45 -9.18
N TRP A 108 -4.95 -13.22 -9.45
CA TRP A 108 -5.19 -12.03 -8.64
C TRP A 108 -5.91 -10.99 -9.50
N GLU A 109 -6.68 -10.14 -8.85
CA GLU A 109 -7.39 -9.03 -9.50
C GLU A 109 -6.84 -7.67 -9.07
N VAL A 110 -6.10 -7.65 -7.95
CA VAL A 110 -5.45 -6.47 -7.39
C VAL A 110 -4.04 -6.83 -6.91
N ILE A 111 -3.08 -5.94 -7.10
CA ILE A 111 -1.76 -6.00 -6.46
C ILE A 111 -1.61 -4.80 -5.52
N LEU A 112 -1.14 -5.09 -4.31
CA LEU A 112 -0.68 -4.08 -3.38
C LEU A 112 0.85 -4.03 -3.41
N SER A 113 1.42 -2.86 -3.71
CA SER A 113 2.86 -2.65 -3.85
C SER A 113 3.57 -2.68 -2.50
N ALA A 114 4.89 -2.85 -2.55
CA ALA A 114 5.79 -2.82 -1.39
C ALA A 114 5.64 -1.52 -0.59
N GLU A 115 5.57 -0.38 -1.28
CA GLU A 115 5.39 0.93 -0.64
C GLU A 115 4.13 0.99 0.21
N THR A 116 2.98 0.61 -0.35
CA THR A 116 1.70 0.64 0.38
C THR A 116 1.65 -0.41 1.49
N ILE A 117 2.29 -1.57 1.26
CA ILE A 117 2.44 -2.61 2.27
C ILE A 117 3.24 -2.10 3.48
N GLU A 118 4.34 -1.38 3.24
CA GLU A 118 5.21 -0.82 4.27
C GLU A 118 4.51 0.33 5.00
N GLU A 119 3.98 1.30 4.27
CA GLU A 119 3.32 2.50 4.80
C GLU A 119 2.21 2.13 5.79
N HIS A 120 1.38 1.14 5.45
CA HIS A 120 0.27 0.70 6.27
C HIS A 120 0.62 -0.49 7.19
N GLY A 121 1.86 -0.96 7.17
CA GLY A 121 2.32 -2.09 7.97
C GLY A 121 1.52 -3.37 7.72
N ILE A 122 1.06 -3.59 6.49
CA ILE A 122 0.08 -4.63 6.14
C ILE A 122 0.55 -6.02 6.57
N LEU A 123 1.83 -6.34 6.39
CA LEU A 123 2.39 -7.66 6.75
C LEU A 123 2.33 -7.92 8.27
N LYS A 124 2.38 -6.88 9.11
CA LYS A 124 2.24 -7.01 10.57
C LYS A 124 0.85 -7.52 10.97
N PHE A 125 -0.16 -7.27 10.13
CA PHE A 125 -1.55 -7.65 10.37
C PHE A 125 -2.01 -8.84 9.50
N ALA A 126 -1.42 -9.03 8.32
CA ALA A 126 -1.82 -10.04 7.32
C ALA A 126 -1.41 -11.48 7.66
N GLY A 127 -0.58 -11.67 8.71
CA GLY A 127 -0.34 -12.97 9.34
C GLY A 127 0.59 -13.88 8.54
N PHE A 128 1.88 -13.55 8.52
CA PHE A 128 2.94 -14.55 8.41
C PHE A 128 3.00 -15.40 9.68
N GLY A 129 2.06 -16.33 9.86
CA GLY A 129 2.22 -17.54 10.70
C GLY A 129 2.59 -17.42 12.19
N GLY A 130 2.92 -16.25 12.72
CA GLY A 130 3.13 -15.98 14.13
C GLY A 130 1.82 -15.55 14.74
N VAL A 131 1.48 -16.16 15.87
CA VAL A 131 0.45 -15.69 16.82
C VAL A 131 0.41 -14.17 16.79
N SER A 132 -0.76 -13.57 16.55
CA SER A 132 -0.93 -12.12 16.65
C SER A 132 -0.22 -11.64 17.93
N PRO A 133 0.83 -10.80 17.86
CA PRO A 133 0.99 -9.91 18.97
C PRO A 133 -0.24 -9.02 18.86
N ILE A 134 -1.18 -9.21 19.79
CA ILE A 134 -1.83 -8.05 20.39
C ILE A 134 -0.65 -7.12 20.66
N LEU A 135 -0.38 -6.16 19.75
CA LEU A 135 0.73 -5.25 19.93
C LEU A 135 0.48 -4.65 21.31
N PRO A 136 1.36 -4.89 22.30
CA PRO A 136 1.17 -4.31 23.61
C PRO A 136 0.99 -2.81 23.36
N LYS A 137 0.02 -2.18 24.02
CA LYS A 137 -0.01 -0.72 24.06
C LYS A 137 1.40 -0.29 24.47
N LYS A 138 2.04 0.58 23.68
CA LYS A 138 3.36 1.11 24.01
C LYS A 138 3.34 1.48 25.48
N THR A 139 4.30 0.99 26.24
CA THR A 139 4.40 1.38 27.64
C THR A 139 4.65 2.90 27.68
N ARG A 140 4.33 3.53 28.81
CA ARG A 140 4.54 4.98 28.98
C ARG A 140 5.99 5.39 28.67
N GLU A 141 6.95 4.50 28.92
CA GLU A 141 8.37 4.67 28.65
C GLU A 141 8.69 4.60 27.15
N GLU A 142 8.14 3.64 26.40
CA GLU A 142 8.31 3.55 24.95
C GLU A 142 7.68 4.75 24.22
N GLN A 143 6.56 5.24 24.74
CA GLN A 143 5.90 6.44 24.22
C GLN A 143 6.75 7.68 24.48
N ALA A 144 7.30 7.83 25.70
CA ALA A 144 8.23 8.91 26.03
C ALA A 144 9.50 8.88 25.17
N HIS A 145 10.07 7.70 24.92
CA HIS A 145 11.25 7.55 24.07
C HIS A 145 10.95 7.91 22.60
N SER A 146 9.77 7.56 22.10
CA SER A 146 9.33 7.93 20.75
C SER A 146 9.17 9.45 20.61
N THR A 147 8.52 10.09 21.58
CA THR A 147 8.33 11.55 21.59
C THR A 147 9.67 12.28 21.74
N ALA A 148 10.60 11.76 22.53
CA ALA A 148 11.94 12.32 22.66
C ALA A 148 12.71 12.26 21.33
N ARG A 149 12.65 11.13 20.61
CA ARG A 149 13.28 11.00 19.27
C ARG A 149 12.67 11.93 18.24
N GLU A 150 11.34 12.10 18.26
CA GLU A 150 10.64 13.01 17.34
C GLU A 150 10.99 14.47 17.62
N ARG A 151 11.07 14.85 18.90
CA ARG A 151 11.54 16.17 19.31
C ARG A 151 12.99 16.44 18.88
N GLU A 152 13.90 15.49 19.11
CA GLU A 152 15.30 15.61 18.70
C GLU A 152 15.43 15.75 17.17
N ARG A 153 14.61 15.01 16.41
CA ARG A 153 14.56 15.13 14.94
C ARG A 153 14.09 16.51 14.52
N ASN A 154 13.01 17.03 15.11
CA ASN A 154 12.46 18.34 14.77
C ASN A 154 13.43 19.47 15.14
N GLU A 155 14.12 19.37 16.28
CA GLU A 155 15.16 20.33 16.68
C GLU A 155 16.36 20.31 15.71
N LYS A 156 16.79 19.14 15.24
CA LYS A 156 17.84 19.02 14.22
C LYS A 156 17.43 19.61 12.88
N VAL A 157 16.19 19.41 12.44
CA VAL A 157 15.66 19.99 11.19
C VAL A 157 15.64 21.52 11.30
N ALA A 158 15.07 22.07 12.37
CA ALA A 158 15.04 23.52 12.58
C ALA A 158 16.44 24.15 12.67
N SER A 159 17.40 23.46 13.29
CA SER A 159 18.80 23.92 13.33
C SER A 159 19.48 23.87 11.96
N ASN A 160 19.09 22.94 11.08
CA ASN A 160 19.65 22.87 9.73
C ASN A 160 19.03 23.94 8.83
N ASP A 161 17.73 24.19 8.93
CA ASP A 161 17.05 25.24 8.16
C ASP A 161 17.64 26.63 8.49
N THR A 162 17.86 26.92 9.77
CA THR A 162 18.49 28.18 10.19
C THR A 162 19.94 28.34 9.71
N LYS A 163 20.71 27.24 9.65
CA LYS A 163 22.08 27.27 9.09
C LYS A 163 22.06 27.45 7.57
N PHE A 164 21.10 26.84 6.89
CA PHE A 164 20.93 26.97 5.45
C PHE A 164 20.57 28.41 5.06
N ASP A 165 19.62 29.04 5.77
CA ASP A 165 19.24 30.44 5.56
C ASP A 165 20.41 31.40 5.83
N ALA A 166 21.25 31.10 6.82
CA ALA A 166 22.45 31.88 7.11
C ALA A 166 23.52 31.75 6.01
N ASP A 167 23.73 30.54 5.46
CA ASP A 167 24.66 30.32 4.35
C ASP A 167 24.20 31.03 3.07
N ILE A 168 22.89 31.02 2.79
CA ILE A 168 22.32 31.76 1.66
C ILE A 168 22.59 33.26 1.80
N LYS A 169 22.27 33.86 2.96
CA LYS A 169 22.52 35.30 3.19
C LYS A 169 24.00 35.67 3.12
N ALA A 170 24.89 34.81 3.62
CA ALA A 170 26.33 35.03 3.55
C ALA A 170 26.84 34.99 2.10
N ARG A 171 26.34 34.06 1.27
CA ARG A 171 26.67 33.99 -0.16
C ARG A 171 26.15 35.19 -0.94
N GLU A 172 24.93 35.65 -0.65
CA GLU A 172 24.36 36.85 -1.28
C GLU A 172 25.12 38.13 -0.93
N GLN A 173 25.65 38.23 0.30
CA GLN A 173 26.50 39.34 0.71
C GLN A 173 27.91 39.28 0.12
N ALA A 174 28.49 38.09 -0.04
CA ALA A 174 29.80 37.91 -0.65
C ALA A 174 29.80 38.08 -2.18
N ALA A 175 28.62 38.00 -2.82
CA ALA A 175 28.43 38.22 -4.26
C ALA A 175 28.10 39.69 -4.63
N ARG A 176 28.07 40.60 -3.65
CA ARG A 176 27.98 42.05 -3.83
C ARG A 176 29.34 42.71 -3.64
#